data_AF-A0A934JQD9-F1
#
_entry.id   AF-A0A934JQD9-F1
#
_cell.length_a   1.000
_cell.length_b   1.000
_cell.length_c   1.000
_cell.angle_alpha   90.00
_cell.angle_beta   90.00
_cell.angle_gamma   90.00
#
_symmetry.space_group_name_H-M   'P 1'
#
loop_
_entity.id
_entity.type
_entity.pdbx_description
1 polymer ?
#
loop_
_entity_poly.entity_id
_entity_poly.type
_entity_poly.pdbx_seq_one_letter_code
_entity_poly.pdbx_strand_id
1 'polypeptide(L)'
;MILASGPTALWYAARSTGYVSLLMLTAILVLGIVTAMRWDSRDWPRFLSQAVHRNLALLVLVFLGVHIVTSIVDPFAGIAVLNTVVPFTGSYRPVWLGLGVLSMELLAALVITSLLRQRISFTAWRVVHWAAYACWPLALLHTLGTGSDVRSPWAVVVSVGCVAAVIVAIVWRLTSDRPRLPLPVRALGLLATAAATFALLGFAAVGPLHSGWAKAAGTPDRLLAVAGGVTRATTTPAPTAAPALANGLSDQLTGTATQSGQLLRVSLTDGRDANLRVVISVARQASSGQLVITDAGATVCDVTAAVAQDVQARCGQTAVDITLTQQADGSIVGQMVTKAVGL
;
A
#
# COMPACT_ATOMS: atom_id res chain seq x y z
N MET A 1 -17.50 12.56 -8.63
CA MET A 1 -16.45 11.53 -8.66
C MET A 1 -15.76 11.56 -7.30
N ILE A 2 -16.19 10.70 -6.38
CA ILE A 2 -15.71 10.73 -4.99
C ILE A 2 -14.33 10.07 -4.97
N LEU A 3 -13.29 10.88 -4.78
CA LEU A 3 -11.96 10.42 -4.44
C LEU A 3 -12.02 9.89 -3.00
N ALA A 4 -12.16 8.57 -2.84
CA ALA A 4 -12.04 7.93 -1.54
C ALA A 4 -10.56 7.78 -1.19
N SER A 5 -10.08 8.64 -0.28
CA SER A 5 -8.71 8.66 0.26
C SER A 5 -8.47 7.54 1.29
N GLY A 6 -8.94 6.32 1.03
CA GLY A 6 -8.81 5.17 1.94
C GLY A 6 -9.30 3.85 1.33
N PRO A 7 -8.90 2.69 1.88
CA PRO A 7 -9.33 1.38 1.39
C PRO A 7 -10.85 1.26 1.46
N THR A 8 -11.46 0.89 0.33
CA THR A 8 -12.92 0.76 0.20
C THR A 8 -13.42 -0.53 0.84
N ALA A 9 -14.71 -0.62 1.16
CA ALA A 9 -15.30 -1.89 1.60
C ALA A 9 -15.07 -3.03 0.59
N LEU A 10 -15.08 -2.70 -0.70
CA LEU A 10 -14.78 -3.62 -1.80
C LEU A 10 -13.34 -4.14 -1.74
N TRP A 11 -12.39 -3.28 -1.40
CA TRP A 11 -10.99 -3.65 -1.23
C TRP A 11 -10.79 -4.67 -0.10
N TYR A 12 -11.44 -4.45 1.06
CA TYR A 12 -11.40 -5.41 2.17
C TYR A 12 -12.12 -6.71 1.83
N ALA A 13 -13.26 -6.62 1.14
CA ALA A 13 -14.02 -7.78 0.67
C ALA A 13 -13.20 -8.63 -0.31
N ALA A 14 -12.56 -8.03 -1.32
CA ALA A 14 -11.71 -8.74 -2.27
C ALA A 14 -10.56 -9.48 -1.58
N ARG A 15 -9.91 -8.85 -0.60
CA ARG A 15 -8.81 -9.45 0.16
C ARG A 15 -9.26 -10.60 1.05
N SER A 16 -10.25 -10.35 1.89
CA SER A 16 -10.77 -11.37 2.82
C SER A 16 -11.30 -12.59 2.08
N THR A 17 -12.13 -12.39 1.05
CA THR A 17 -12.68 -13.49 0.23
C THR A 17 -11.61 -14.23 -0.56
N GLY A 18 -10.53 -13.56 -0.98
CA GLY A 18 -9.36 -14.18 -1.60
C GLY A 18 -8.65 -15.16 -0.64
N TYR A 19 -8.32 -14.73 0.58
CA TYR A 19 -7.68 -15.60 1.58
C TYR A 19 -8.61 -16.73 2.05
N VAL A 20 -9.92 -16.48 2.20
CA VAL A 20 -10.89 -17.53 2.53
C VAL A 20 -10.98 -18.56 1.41
N SER A 21 -10.99 -18.11 0.14
CA SER A 21 -10.96 -19.02 -1.02
C SER A 21 -9.71 -19.89 -1.01
N LEU A 22 -8.53 -19.32 -0.71
CA LEU A 22 -7.28 -20.08 -0.60
C LEU A 22 -7.34 -21.12 0.53
N LEU A 23 -7.85 -20.76 1.71
CA LEU A 23 -8.03 -21.69 2.84
C LEU A 23 -8.96 -22.85 2.47
N MET A 24 -10.12 -22.55 1.87
CA MET A 24 -11.08 -23.57 1.47
C MET A 24 -10.54 -24.45 0.33
N LEU A 25 -9.87 -23.87 -0.67
CA LEU A 25 -9.22 -24.63 -1.75
C LEU A 25 -8.14 -25.55 -1.20
N THR A 26 -7.37 -25.09 -0.21
CA THR A 26 -6.38 -25.91 0.51
C THR A 26 -7.06 -27.07 1.23
N ALA A 27 -8.14 -26.81 1.96
CA ALA A 27 -8.90 -27.84 2.68
C ALA A 27 -9.45 -28.91 1.72
N ILE A 28 -9.99 -28.50 0.56
CA ILE A 28 -10.48 -29.43 -0.48
C ILE A 28 -9.33 -30.27 -1.06
N LEU A 29 -8.19 -29.65 -1.35
CA LEU A 29 -7.03 -30.37 -1.88
C LEU A 29 -6.51 -31.40 -0.87
N VAL A 30 -6.34 -31.00 0.40
CA VAL A 30 -5.94 -31.90 1.48
C VAL A 30 -6.94 -33.04 1.63
N LEU A 31 -8.24 -32.75 1.65
CA LEU A 31 -9.28 -33.78 1.70
C LEU A 31 -9.22 -34.71 0.48
N GLY A 32 -8.94 -34.20 -0.72
CA GLY A 32 -8.74 -34.98 -1.94
C GLY A 32 -7.52 -35.92 -1.85
N ILE A 33 -6.41 -35.45 -1.29
CA ILE A 33 -5.20 -36.25 -1.06
C ILE A 33 -5.49 -37.35 -0.03
N VAL A 34 -6.17 -37.01 1.08
CA VAL A 34 -6.48 -37.96 2.15
C VAL A 34 -7.46 -39.03 1.70
N THR A 35 -8.53 -38.64 0.99
CA THR A 35 -9.53 -39.60 0.49
C THR A 35 -8.95 -40.55 -0.57
N ALA A 36 -7.90 -40.16 -1.30
CA ALA A 36 -7.20 -41.03 -2.23
C ALA A 36 -6.49 -42.22 -1.55
N MET A 37 -6.17 -42.11 -0.25
CA MET A 37 -5.62 -43.20 0.57
C MET A 37 -6.68 -44.22 1.01
N ARG A 38 -7.96 -43.99 0.66
CA ARG A 38 -9.12 -44.79 1.11
C ARG A 38 -9.26 -44.83 2.63
N TRP A 39 -8.92 -43.72 3.30
CA TRP A 39 -9.16 -43.56 4.72
C TRP A 39 -10.67 -43.52 5.01
N ASP A 40 -11.13 -44.42 5.87
CA ASP A 40 -12.42 -44.32 6.56
C ASP A 40 -12.27 -44.78 8.01
N SER A 41 -13.19 -44.34 8.85
CA SER A 41 -13.32 -44.81 10.23
C SER A 41 -14.80 -45.05 10.54
N ARG A 42 -15.09 -45.71 11.65
CA ARG A 42 -16.47 -45.96 12.08
C ARG A 42 -17.27 -44.66 12.22
N ASP A 43 -16.62 -43.60 12.68
CA ASP A 43 -17.22 -42.28 12.88
C ASP A 43 -17.11 -41.36 11.64
N TRP A 44 -16.29 -41.74 10.65
CA TRP A 44 -16.05 -40.95 9.44
C TRP A 44 -16.21 -41.81 8.17
N PRO A 45 -17.45 -42.15 7.78
CA PRO A 45 -17.74 -42.97 6.62
C PRO A 45 -17.47 -42.22 5.31
N ARG A 46 -17.21 -42.97 4.23
CA ARG A 46 -16.78 -42.41 2.93
C ARG A 46 -17.76 -41.40 2.31
N PHE A 47 -19.06 -41.55 2.57
CA PHE A 47 -20.07 -40.60 2.07
C PHE A 47 -19.91 -39.20 2.68
N LEU A 48 -19.45 -39.12 3.94
CA LEU A 48 -19.25 -37.84 4.63
C LEU A 48 -18.13 -37.05 3.98
N SER A 49 -17.00 -37.69 3.66
CA SER A 49 -15.91 -37.05 2.91
C SER A 49 -16.36 -36.54 1.54
N GLN A 50 -17.23 -37.28 0.84
CA GLN A 50 -17.80 -36.81 -0.44
C GLN A 50 -18.73 -35.61 -0.25
N ALA A 51 -19.58 -35.62 0.78
CA ALA A 51 -20.46 -34.50 1.10
C ALA A 51 -19.66 -33.23 1.49
N VAL A 52 -18.64 -33.38 2.35
CA VAL A 52 -17.75 -32.29 2.75
C VAL A 52 -16.98 -31.74 1.55
N HIS A 53 -16.41 -32.61 0.70
CA HIS A 53 -15.72 -32.18 -0.51
C HIS A 53 -16.63 -31.36 -1.43
N ARG A 54 -17.86 -31.84 -1.68
CA ARG A 54 -18.84 -31.12 -2.51
C ARG A 54 -19.24 -29.77 -1.90
N ASN A 55 -19.55 -29.74 -0.61
CA ASN A 55 -20.00 -28.51 0.07
C ASN A 55 -18.87 -27.46 0.12
N LEU A 56 -17.64 -27.89 0.42
CA LEU A 56 -16.48 -27.00 0.36
C LEU A 56 -16.24 -26.50 -1.07
N ALA A 57 -16.36 -27.34 -2.09
CA ALA A 57 -16.19 -26.92 -3.48
C ALA A 57 -17.21 -25.84 -3.87
N LEU A 58 -18.47 -25.97 -3.47
CA LEU A 58 -19.49 -24.95 -3.69
C LEU A 58 -19.14 -23.64 -2.95
N LEU A 59 -18.67 -23.72 -1.71
CA LEU A 59 -18.25 -22.54 -0.96
C LEU A 59 -17.04 -21.84 -1.61
N VAL A 60 -16.06 -22.59 -2.12
CA VAL A 60 -14.95 -22.01 -2.89
C VAL A 60 -15.47 -21.22 -4.08
N LEU A 61 -16.43 -21.74 -4.84
CA LEU A 61 -17.00 -21.02 -5.98
C LEU A 61 -17.71 -19.74 -5.57
N VAL A 62 -18.44 -19.75 -4.45
CA VAL A 62 -19.11 -18.55 -3.92
C VAL A 62 -18.08 -17.49 -3.51
N PHE A 63 -17.11 -17.85 -2.68
CA PHE A 63 -16.08 -16.90 -2.23
C PHE A 63 -15.18 -16.42 -3.37
N LEU A 64 -14.85 -17.29 -4.32
CA LEU A 64 -14.09 -16.93 -5.52
C LEU A 64 -14.90 -15.97 -6.41
N GLY A 65 -16.19 -16.22 -6.58
CA GLY A 65 -17.09 -15.32 -7.31
C GLY A 65 -17.12 -13.93 -6.68
N VAL A 66 -17.29 -13.86 -5.35
CA VAL A 66 -17.24 -12.59 -4.61
C VAL A 66 -15.87 -11.92 -4.77
N HIS A 67 -14.76 -12.67 -4.65
CA HIS A 67 -13.40 -12.17 -4.83
C HIS A 67 -13.20 -11.54 -6.22
N ILE A 68 -13.63 -12.21 -7.29
CA ILE A 68 -13.51 -11.71 -8.67
C ILE A 68 -14.39 -10.48 -8.88
N VAL A 69 -15.67 -10.55 -8.49
CA VAL A 69 -16.62 -9.44 -8.68
C VAL A 69 -16.16 -8.19 -7.93
N THR A 70 -15.77 -8.33 -6.66
CA THR A 70 -15.28 -7.20 -5.87
C THR A 70 -13.97 -6.64 -6.42
N SER A 71 -13.10 -7.48 -6.98
CA SER A 71 -11.86 -7.04 -7.64
C SER A 71 -12.09 -6.28 -8.95
N ILE A 72 -13.14 -6.61 -9.71
CA ILE A 72 -13.52 -5.88 -10.94
C ILE A 72 -14.16 -4.53 -10.58
N VAL A 73 -15.05 -4.52 -9.58
CA VAL A 73 -15.80 -3.32 -9.19
C VAL A 73 -14.94 -2.32 -8.42
N ASP A 74 -13.91 -2.78 -7.70
CA ASP A 74 -12.95 -1.90 -7.04
C ASP A 74 -12.13 -1.09 -8.07
N PRO A 75 -12.28 0.25 -8.13
CA PRO A 75 -11.58 1.07 -9.10
C PRO A 75 -10.06 1.13 -8.88
N PHE A 76 -9.54 0.69 -7.73
CA PHE A 76 -8.13 0.82 -7.36
C PHE A 76 -7.19 0.20 -8.41
N ALA A 77 -7.42 -1.06 -8.77
CA ALA A 77 -6.54 -1.78 -9.70
C ALA A 77 -6.95 -1.58 -11.18
N GLY A 78 -8.15 -1.06 -11.44
CA GLY A 78 -8.68 -0.86 -12.79
C GLY A 78 -8.76 -2.15 -13.61
N ILE A 79 -9.20 -3.25 -12.98
CA ILE A 79 -9.25 -4.57 -13.61
C ILE A 79 -10.44 -4.63 -14.56
N ALA A 80 -10.18 -4.76 -15.86
CA ALA A 80 -11.21 -4.98 -16.86
C ALA A 80 -11.78 -6.39 -16.78
N VAL A 81 -13.05 -6.58 -17.14
CA VAL A 81 -13.71 -7.90 -17.20
C VAL A 81 -12.93 -8.87 -18.09
N LEU A 82 -12.36 -8.40 -19.21
CA LEU A 82 -11.54 -9.22 -20.11
C LEU A 82 -10.34 -9.86 -19.38
N ASN A 83 -9.74 -9.14 -18.43
CA ASN A 83 -8.60 -9.61 -17.65
C ASN A 83 -8.97 -10.78 -16.72
N THR A 84 -10.26 -11.06 -16.52
CA THR A 84 -10.74 -12.17 -15.68
C THR A 84 -11.05 -13.44 -16.48
N VAL A 85 -11.06 -13.33 -17.81
CA VAL A 85 -11.37 -14.44 -18.74
C VAL A 85 -10.15 -14.80 -19.58
N VAL A 86 -9.34 -13.81 -19.98
CA VAL A 86 -8.13 -14.06 -20.78
C VAL A 86 -6.90 -13.75 -19.93
N PRO A 87 -6.08 -14.76 -19.58
CA PRO A 87 -4.94 -14.56 -18.70
C PRO A 87 -3.90 -13.63 -19.35
N PHE A 88 -3.13 -12.92 -18.52
CA PHE A 88 -1.99 -12.09 -18.90
C PHE A 88 -2.30 -10.83 -19.74
N THR A 89 -3.57 -10.47 -19.93
CA THR A 89 -3.98 -9.29 -20.71
C THR A 89 -4.02 -7.99 -19.91
N GLY A 90 -4.11 -8.07 -18.59
CA GLY A 90 -4.23 -6.89 -17.72
C GLY A 90 -2.92 -6.15 -17.49
N SER A 91 -2.98 -4.82 -17.36
CA SER A 91 -1.80 -3.99 -17.05
C SER A 91 -1.36 -4.06 -15.58
N TYR A 92 -2.23 -4.50 -14.67
CA TYR A 92 -1.94 -4.62 -13.25
C TYR A 92 -1.40 -6.02 -12.94
N ARG A 93 -0.09 -6.11 -12.66
CA ARG A 93 0.61 -7.35 -12.30
C ARG A 93 0.27 -8.54 -13.23
N PRO A 94 0.51 -8.43 -14.55
CA PRO A 94 -0.05 -9.31 -15.59
C PRO A 94 0.20 -10.80 -15.32
N VAL A 95 1.44 -11.16 -14.96
CA VAL A 95 1.82 -12.55 -14.69
C VAL A 95 1.01 -13.11 -13.52
N TRP A 96 1.02 -12.43 -12.38
CA TRP A 96 0.39 -12.90 -11.15
C TRP A 96 -1.13 -12.92 -11.25
N LEU A 97 -1.72 -11.91 -11.90
CA LEU A 97 -3.15 -11.88 -12.20
C LEU A 97 -3.53 -13.03 -13.13
N GLY A 98 -2.73 -13.27 -14.19
CA GLY A 98 -2.92 -14.38 -15.12
C GLY A 98 -2.86 -15.76 -14.45
N LEU A 99 -2.00 -15.97 -13.44
CA LEU A 99 -2.01 -17.21 -12.65
C LEU A 99 -3.33 -17.42 -11.90
N GLY A 100 -3.94 -16.34 -11.41
CA GLY A 100 -5.27 -16.39 -10.78
C GLY A 100 -6.37 -16.77 -11.78
N VAL A 101 -6.32 -16.19 -12.98
CA VAL A 101 -7.24 -16.53 -14.08
C VAL A 101 -7.08 -17.99 -14.49
N LEU A 102 -5.85 -18.47 -14.73
CA LEU A 102 -5.59 -19.87 -15.05
C LEU A 102 -6.10 -20.81 -13.95
N SER A 103 -5.89 -20.46 -12.68
CA SER A 103 -6.41 -21.25 -11.56
C SER A 103 -7.94 -21.31 -11.57
N MET A 104 -8.62 -20.20 -11.84
CA MET A 104 -10.07 -20.12 -11.98
C MET A 104 -10.58 -20.94 -13.18
N GLU A 105 -9.92 -20.86 -14.35
CA GLU A 105 -10.29 -21.63 -15.54
C GLU A 105 -10.14 -23.14 -15.30
N LEU A 106 -9.05 -23.56 -14.65
CA LEU A 106 -8.89 -24.96 -14.23
C LEU A 106 -10.00 -25.35 -13.25
N LEU A 107 -10.32 -24.51 -12.26
CA LEU A 107 -11.42 -24.78 -11.32
C LEU A 107 -12.77 -24.89 -12.03
N ALA A 108 -13.04 -24.04 -13.01
CA ALA A 108 -14.25 -24.10 -13.83
C ALA A 108 -14.30 -25.42 -14.61
N ALA A 109 -13.20 -25.83 -15.25
CA ALA A 109 -13.11 -27.12 -15.94
C ALA A 109 -13.36 -28.31 -14.99
N LEU A 110 -12.80 -28.26 -13.76
CA LEU A 110 -13.03 -29.28 -12.73
C LEU A 110 -14.51 -29.38 -12.33
N VAL A 111 -15.18 -28.25 -12.15
CA VAL A 111 -16.60 -28.20 -11.76
C VAL A 111 -17.49 -28.67 -12.90
N ILE A 112 -17.30 -28.13 -14.11
CA ILE A 112 -18.09 -28.49 -15.30
C ILE A 112 -17.98 -29.99 -15.56
N THR A 113 -16.76 -30.54 -15.59
CA THR A 113 -16.57 -31.98 -15.81
C THR A 113 -17.12 -32.84 -14.68
N SER A 114 -17.10 -32.35 -13.44
CA SER A 114 -17.69 -33.06 -12.29
C SER A 114 -19.22 -33.06 -12.31
N LEU A 115 -19.85 -31.98 -12.79
CA LEU A 115 -21.30 -31.93 -13.02
C LEU A 115 -21.69 -32.86 -14.19
N LEU A 116 -20.87 -32.92 -15.22
CA LEU A 116 -21.06 -33.81 -16.37
C LEU A 116 -20.57 -35.25 -16.12
N ARG A 117 -20.18 -35.62 -14.90
CA ARG A 117 -19.56 -36.92 -14.59
C ARG A 117 -20.39 -38.13 -15.02
N GLN A 118 -21.72 -38.01 -15.08
CA GLN A 118 -22.61 -39.07 -15.57
C GLN A 118 -22.70 -39.17 -17.11
N ARG A 119 -22.21 -38.16 -17.83
CA ARG A 119 -22.26 -38.03 -19.30
C ARG A 119 -20.91 -38.26 -19.97
N ILE A 120 -19.81 -38.28 -19.22
CA ILE A 120 -18.45 -38.47 -19.73
C ILE A 120 -17.81 -39.74 -19.15
N SER A 121 -16.77 -40.26 -19.82
CA SER A 121 -16.05 -41.43 -19.31
C SER A 121 -15.33 -41.09 -18.00
N PHE A 122 -15.23 -42.09 -17.11
CA PHE A 122 -14.49 -41.93 -15.85
C PHE A 122 -13.03 -41.54 -16.07
N THR A 123 -12.39 -42.06 -17.12
CA THR A 123 -11.01 -41.72 -17.48
C THR A 123 -10.87 -40.25 -17.87
N ALA A 124 -11.75 -39.74 -18.74
CA ALA A 124 -11.73 -38.33 -19.13
C ALA A 124 -11.96 -37.41 -17.93
N TRP A 125 -12.97 -37.71 -17.11
CA TRP A 125 -13.22 -37.00 -15.86
C TRP A 125 -11.97 -37.00 -14.96
N ARG A 126 -11.36 -38.17 -14.75
CA ARG A 126 -10.19 -38.31 -13.85
C ARG A 126 -8.97 -37.54 -14.34
N VAL A 127 -8.70 -37.55 -15.65
CA VAL A 127 -7.58 -36.80 -16.23
C VAL A 127 -7.77 -35.30 -16.02
N VAL A 128 -8.96 -34.77 -16.30
CA VAL A 128 -9.27 -33.36 -16.02
C VAL A 128 -9.20 -33.09 -14.52
N HIS A 129 -9.70 -34.02 -13.69
CA HIS A 129 -9.68 -33.86 -12.24
C HIS A 129 -8.27 -33.75 -11.64
N TRP A 130 -7.25 -34.34 -12.28
CA TRP A 130 -5.86 -34.14 -11.87
C TRP A 130 -5.37 -32.70 -12.01
N ALA A 131 -6.01 -31.86 -12.81
CA ALA A 131 -5.71 -30.43 -12.87
C ALA A 131 -5.93 -29.71 -11.52
N ALA A 132 -6.67 -30.33 -10.57
CA ALA A 132 -6.78 -29.83 -9.20
C ALA A 132 -5.41 -29.67 -8.51
N TYR A 133 -4.44 -30.54 -8.83
CA TYR A 133 -3.08 -30.43 -8.30
C TYR A 133 -2.32 -29.21 -8.83
N ALA A 134 -2.69 -28.67 -10.00
CA ALA A 134 -2.14 -27.44 -10.56
C ALA A 134 -2.93 -26.18 -10.13
N CYS A 135 -4.24 -26.29 -9.93
CA CYS A 135 -5.10 -25.19 -9.51
C CYS A 135 -4.62 -24.52 -8.21
N TRP A 136 -4.28 -25.32 -7.18
CA TRP A 136 -3.82 -24.80 -5.89
C TRP A 136 -2.48 -24.03 -5.94
N PRO A 137 -1.37 -24.55 -6.51
CA PRO A 137 -0.13 -23.80 -6.56
C PRO A 137 -0.26 -22.53 -7.41
N LEU A 138 -1.08 -22.52 -8.47
CA LEU A 138 -1.38 -21.31 -9.23
C LEU A 138 -2.09 -20.25 -8.37
N ALA A 139 -3.08 -20.65 -7.58
CA ALA A 139 -3.79 -19.76 -6.64
C ALA A 139 -2.87 -19.23 -5.53
N LEU A 140 -1.97 -20.07 -5.01
CA LEU A 140 -0.99 -19.66 -4.01
C LEU A 140 0.00 -18.65 -4.58
N LEU A 141 0.57 -18.93 -5.75
CA LEU A 141 1.49 -18.02 -6.43
C LEU A 141 0.80 -16.71 -6.83
N HIS A 142 -0.46 -16.77 -7.26
CA HIS A 142 -1.29 -15.58 -7.45
C HIS A 142 -1.37 -14.77 -6.15
N THR A 143 -1.72 -15.40 -5.03
CA THR A 143 -1.85 -14.74 -3.72
C THR A 143 -0.55 -14.06 -3.29
N LEU A 144 0.57 -14.78 -3.40
CA LEU A 144 1.90 -14.26 -3.05
C LEU A 144 2.35 -13.15 -4.01
N GLY A 145 2.06 -13.29 -5.30
CA GLY A 145 2.48 -12.37 -6.34
C GLY A 145 1.66 -11.08 -6.40
N THR A 146 0.36 -11.12 -6.11
CA THR A 146 -0.55 -9.96 -6.20
C THR A 146 -0.80 -9.28 -4.86
N GLY A 147 -0.84 -10.04 -3.76
CA GLY A 147 -1.25 -9.53 -2.46
C GLY A 147 -0.29 -8.45 -1.94
N SER A 148 -0.81 -7.32 -1.48
CA SER A 148 0.02 -6.34 -0.76
C SER A 148 0.20 -6.71 0.72
N ASP A 149 -0.68 -7.57 1.25
CA ASP A 149 -0.65 -8.00 2.65
C ASP A 149 0.29 -9.16 2.91
N VAL A 150 0.97 -9.68 1.88
CA VAL A 150 1.85 -10.86 1.96
C VAL A 150 2.99 -10.72 2.97
N ARG A 151 3.31 -9.50 3.40
CA ARG A 151 4.30 -9.21 4.45
C ARG A 151 3.69 -9.04 5.84
N SER A 152 2.36 -8.93 5.94
CA SER A 152 1.68 -8.86 7.21
C SER A 152 1.81 -10.20 7.95
N PRO A 153 2.02 -10.21 9.27
CA PRO A 153 2.22 -11.45 10.02
C PRO A 153 1.07 -12.45 9.84
N TRP A 154 -0.18 -11.97 9.82
CA TRP A 154 -1.34 -12.83 9.67
C TRP A 154 -1.39 -13.52 8.29
N ALA A 155 -1.06 -12.80 7.21
CA ALA A 155 -1.07 -13.37 5.87
C ALA A 155 0.06 -14.39 5.66
N VAL A 156 1.22 -14.14 6.29
CA VAL A 156 2.33 -15.09 6.33
C VAL A 156 1.89 -16.37 7.05
N VAL A 157 1.27 -16.24 8.23
CA VAL A 157 0.77 -17.40 8.99
C VAL A 157 -0.25 -18.21 8.17
N VAL A 158 -1.22 -17.54 7.53
CA VAL A 158 -2.21 -18.21 6.68
C VAL A 158 -1.55 -18.94 5.50
N SER A 159 -0.63 -18.27 4.79
CA SER A 159 0.03 -18.84 3.61
C SER A 159 0.93 -20.02 3.99
N VAL A 160 1.73 -19.88 5.04
CA VAL A 160 2.59 -20.95 5.58
C VAL A 160 1.73 -22.11 6.08
N GLY A 161 0.63 -21.83 6.79
CA GLY A 161 -0.32 -22.85 7.24
C GLY A 161 -0.91 -23.66 6.09
N CYS A 162 -1.26 -23.00 4.98
CA CYS A 162 -1.77 -23.68 3.79
C CYS A 162 -0.71 -24.60 3.17
N VAL A 163 0.51 -24.09 2.99
CA VAL A 163 1.64 -24.86 2.45
C VAL A 163 1.97 -26.06 3.35
N ALA A 164 2.07 -25.84 4.65
CA ALA A 164 2.35 -26.89 5.63
C ALA A 164 1.28 -27.99 5.61
N ALA A 165 -0.01 -27.62 5.57
CA ALA A 165 -1.11 -28.59 5.50
C ALA A 165 -1.01 -29.49 4.25
N VAL A 166 -0.68 -28.91 3.09
CA VAL A 166 -0.49 -29.66 1.84
C VAL A 166 0.75 -30.56 1.92
N ILE A 167 1.88 -30.06 2.43
CA ILE A 167 3.09 -30.87 2.61
C ILE A 167 2.82 -32.05 3.53
N VAL A 168 2.15 -31.83 4.68
CA VAL A 168 1.78 -32.90 5.60
C VAL A 168 0.90 -33.93 4.91
N ALA A 169 -0.11 -33.51 4.14
CA ALA A 169 -0.97 -34.44 3.40
C ALA A 169 -0.20 -35.24 2.33
N ILE A 170 0.74 -34.61 1.61
CA ILE A 170 1.57 -35.28 0.60
C ILE A 170 2.51 -36.27 1.28
N VAL A 171 3.23 -35.85 2.32
CA VAL A 171 4.16 -36.71 3.07
C VAL A 171 3.40 -37.90 3.64
N TRP A 172 2.24 -37.66 4.27
CA TRP A 172 1.34 -38.71 4.75
C TRP A 172 1.02 -39.72 3.63
N ARG A 173 0.58 -39.24 2.46
CA ARG A 173 0.24 -40.11 1.33
C ARG A 173 1.42 -40.90 0.81
N LEU A 174 2.60 -40.30 0.79
CA LEU A 174 3.83 -40.97 0.34
C LEU A 174 4.39 -41.93 1.39
N THR A 175 4.06 -41.76 2.68
CA THR A 175 4.53 -42.63 3.75
C THR A 175 3.56 -43.75 4.13
N SER A 176 2.28 -43.60 3.79
CA SER A 176 1.24 -44.59 4.07
C SER A 176 1.36 -45.87 3.27
N ASP A 177 0.93 -46.98 3.88
CA ASP A 177 0.97 -48.32 3.27
C ASP A 177 -0.11 -48.54 2.18
N ARG A 178 -1.03 -47.57 2.00
CA ARG A 178 -2.16 -47.66 1.09
C ARG A 178 -2.30 -46.39 0.25
N PRO A 179 -2.10 -46.46 -1.08
CA PRO A 179 -1.61 -47.61 -1.87
C PRO A 179 -0.13 -47.91 -1.63
N ARG A 180 0.28 -49.18 -1.79
CA ARG A 180 1.71 -49.57 -1.74
C ARG A 180 2.44 -48.96 -2.94
N LEU A 181 3.00 -47.77 -2.75
CA LEU A 181 3.85 -47.12 -3.74
C LEU A 181 5.26 -47.72 -3.69
N PRO A 182 5.89 -47.99 -4.85
CA PRO A 182 7.27 -48.46 -4.85
C PRO A 182 8.21 -47.40 -4.25
N LEU A 183 9.23 -47.85 -3.51
CA LEU A 183 10.22 -46.98 -2.86
C LEU A 183 10.78 -45.86 -3.76
N PRO A 184 11.17 -46.09 -5.03
CA PRO A 184 11.66 -45.01 -5.89
C PRO A 184 10.63 -43.90 -6.13
N VAL A 185 9.34 -44.24 -6.24
CA VAL A 185 8.27 -43.25 -6.42
C VAL A 185 8.06 -42.44 -5.14
N ARG A 186 8.14 -43.08 -3.97
CA ARG A 186 8.07 -42.39 -2.67
C ARG A 186 9.23 -41.41 -2.50
N ALA A 187 10.46 -41.86 -2.77
CA ALA A 187 11.65 -41.04 -2.70
C ALA A 187 11.60 -39.85 -3.65
N LEU A 188 11.23 -40.08 -4.92
CA LEU A 188 11.07 -39.01 -5.91
C LEU A 188 10.01 -38.00 -5.49
N GLY A 189 8.86 -38.46 -4.98
CA GLY A 189 7.80 -37.58 -4.50
C GLY A 189 8.21 -36.71 -3.32
N LEU A 190 8.95 -37.28 -2.36
CA LEU A 190 9.47 -36.54 -1.20
C LEU A 190 10.54 -35.52 -1.62
N LEU A 191 11.46 -35.90 -2.51
CA LEU A 191 12.47 -35.00 -3.06
C LEU A 191 11.82 -33.85 -3.85
N ALA A 192 10.83 -34.14 -4.69
CA ALA A 192 10.10 -33.12 -5.43
C ALA A 192 9.35 -32.17 -4.50
N THR A 193 8.76 -32.69 -3.42
CA THR A 193 8.07 -31.87 -2.40
C THR A 193 9.05 -30.95 -1.67
N ALA A 194 10.22 -31.48 -1.27
CA ALA A 194 11.27 -30.69 -0.64
C ALA A 194 11.80 -29.60 -1.58
N ALA A 195 12.13 -29.97 -2.83
CA ALA A 195 12.62 -29.04 -3.84
C ALA A 195 11.60 -27.92 -4.14
N ALA A 196 10.32 -28.26 -4.29
CA ALA A 196 9.26 -27.28 -4.50
C ALA A 196 9.10 -26.35 -3.29
N THR A 197 9.25 -26.87 -2.07
CA THR A 197 9.18 -26.06 -0.84
C THR A 197 10.35 -25.07 -0.78
N PHE A 198 11.58 -25.52 -1.05
CA PHE A 198 12.74 -24.64 -1.10
C PHE A 198 12.63 -23.59 -2.22
N ALA A 199 12.15 -23.98 -3.40
CA ALA A 199 11.90 -23.05 -4.49
C ALA A 199 10.85 -21.98 -4.12
N LEU A 200 9.77 -22.37 -3.45
CA LEU A 200 8.74 -21.45 -2.96
C LEU A 200 9.28 -20.49 -1.90
N LEU A 201 10.09 -20.98 -0.95
CA LEU A 201 10.74 -20.14 0.07
C LEU A 201 11.71 -19.14 -0.56
N GLY A 202 12.54 -19.59 -1.51
CA GLY A 202 13.44 -18.72 -2.27
C GLY A 202 12.68 -17.66 -3.07
N PHE A 203 11.61 -18.06 -3.76
CA PHE A 203 10.71 -17.14 -4.46
C PHE A 203 10.09 -16.11 -3.51
N ALA A 204 9.56 -16.53 -2.36
CA ALA A 204 8.96 -15.63 -1.38
C ALA A 204 9.98 -14.61 -0.84
N ALA A 205 11.19 -15.07 -0.51
CA ALA A 205 12.25 -14.24 0.06
C ALA A 205 12.79 -13.21 -0.93
N VAL A 206 13.06 -13.61 -2.17
CA VAL A 206 13.62 -12.74 -3.22
C VAL A 206 12.53 -11.88 -3.88
N GLY A 207 11.29 -12.37 -3.90
CA GLY A 207 10.17 -11.73 -4.56
C GLY A 207 9.20 -11.05 -3.58
N PRO A 208 8.02 -11.64 -3.30
CA PRO A 208 6.92 -11.02 -2.54
C PRO A 208 7.30 -10.30 -1.23
N LEU A 209 8.26 -10.83 -0.48
CA LEU A 209 8.66 -10.27 0.80
C LEU A 209 9.67 -9.11 0.66
N HIS A 210 10.30 -8.94 -0.50
CA HIS A 210 11.30 -7.90 -0.74
C HIS A 210 10.66 -6.52 -1.01
N SER A 211 11.21 -5.44 -0.45
CA SER A 211 10.61 -4.08 -0.40
C SER A 211 10.14 -3.52 -1.76
N GLY A 212 10.86 -3.80 -2.84
CA GLY A 212 10.54 -3.37 -4.21
C GLY A 212 9.58 -4.25 -5.02
N TRP A 213 9.01 -5.32 -4.42
CA TRP A 213 8.22 -6.31 -5.15
C TRP A 213 7.04 -5.72 -5.92
N ALA A 214 6.36 -4.71 -5.38
CA ALA A 214 5.21 -4.13 -6.06
C ALA A 214 5.54 -3.65 -7.49
N LYS A 215 6.69 -3.00 -7.66
CA LYS A 215 7.17 -2.57 -8.98
C LYS A 215 7.60 -3.78 -9.83
N ALA A 216 8.41 -4.68 -9.27
CA ALA A 216 8.90 -5.86 -9.98
C ALA A 216 7.76 -6.80 -10.44
N ALA A 217 6.67 -6.87 -9.68
CA ALA A 217 5.49 -7.65 -9.98
C ALA A 217 4.64 -7.04 -11.11
N GLY A 218 4.94 -5.83 -11.57
CA GLY A 218 4.20 -5.13 -12.63
C GLY A 218 3.06 -4.24 -12.12
N THR A 219 3.20 -3.63 -10.94
CA THR A 219 2.25 -2.58 -10.51
C THR A 219 2.50 -1.30 -11.31
N PRO A 220 1.46 -0.71 -11.96
CA PRO A 220 1.60 0.53 -12.72
C PRO A 220 2.15 1.70 -11.88
N ASP A 221 3.01 2.54 -12.46
CA ASP A 221 3.67 3.65 -11.77
C ASP A 221 2.68 4.64 -11.13
N ARG A 222 1.51 4.83 -11.76
CA ARG A 222 0.43 5.66 -11.20
C ARG A 222 -0.04 5.20 -9.82
N LEU A 223 -0.06 3.89 -9.56
CA LEU A 223 -0.47 3.32 -8.27
C LEU A 223 0.68 3.34 -7.25
N LEU A 224 1.92 3.20 -7.72
CA LEU A 224 3.11 3.33 -6.87
C LEU A 224 3.29 4.78 -6.39
N ALA A 225 3.00 5.76 -7.23
CA ALA A 225 3.05 7.18 -6.90
C ALA A 225 2.01 7.56 -5.82
N VAL A 226 0.78 7.02 -5.92
CA VAL A 226 -0.26 7.21 -4.89
C VAL A 226 0.16 6.58 -3.55
N ALA A 227 0.74 5.37 -3.56
CA ALA A 227 1.22 4.71 -2.34
C ALA A 227 2.44 5.41 -1.70
N GLY A 228 3.36 5.95 -2.52
CA GLY A 228 4.48 6.76 -2.06
C GLY A 228 4.10 8.18 -1.63
N GLY A 229 2.94 8.68 -2.08
CA GLY A 229 2.38 9.97 -1.69
C GLY A 229 1.86 10.00 -0.25
N VAL A 230 1.50 8.85 0.33
CA VAL A 230 1.01 8.76 1.72
C VAL A 230 2.15 8.91 2.75
N THR A 231 3.41 8.62 2.38
CA THR A 231 4.60 8.91 3.20
C THR A 231 5.33 10.18 2.77
N ARG A 232 4.72 11.03 1.93
CA ARG A 232 5.19 12.39 1.67
C ARG A 232 4.03 13.39 1.64
N ALA A 233 3.26 13.38 2.72
CA ALA A 233 2.58 14.59 3.19
C ALA A 233 3.48 15.38 4.16
N THR A 234 4.82 15.31 4.00
CA THR A 234 5.57 16.55 4.07
C THR A 234 5.37 17.16 2.70
N THR A 235 4.45 18.12 2.60
CA THR A 235 4.48 19.12 1.55
C THR A 235 5.87 19.74 1.56
N THR A 236 6.83 19.15 0.86
CA THR A 236 7.81 19.93 0.15
C THR A 236 7.02 20.45 -1.03
N PRO A 237 6.63 21.74 -1.05
CA PRO A 237 6.07 22.29 -2.25
C PRO A 237 7.11 22.05 -3.36
N ALA A 238 6.66 22.09 -4.62
CA ALA A 238 7.58 22.46 -5.70
C ALA A 238 8.42 23.68 -5.24
N PRO A 239 9.54 24.04 -5.87
CA PRO A 239 10.07 25.39 -5.71
C PRO A 239 9.07 26.40 -6.32
N THR A 240 7.85 26.51 -5.78
CA THR A 240 7.21 27.79 -5.55
C THR A 240 8.30 28.62 -4.92
N ALA A 241 8.70 29.67 -5.65
CA ALA A 241 9.59 30.70 -5.15
C ALA A 241 9.34 30.89 -3.65
N ALA A 242 10.42 30.92 -2.86
CA ALA A 242 10.34 31.30 -1.45
C ALA A 242 9.34 32.46 -1.33
N PRO A 243 8.40 32.46 -0.35
CA PRO A 243 7.47 33.56 -0.20
C PRO A 243 8.33 34.83 -0.16
N ALA A 244 8.27 35.59 -1.23
CA ALA A 244 9.08 36.77 -1.42
C ALA A 244 8.25 37.91 -0.88
N LEU A 245 8.86 38.74 -0.04
CA LEU A 245 8.19 39.91 0.49
C LEU A 245 7.68 40.77 -0.68
N ALA A 246 6.37 41.01 -0.73
CA ALA A 246 5.74 41.76 -1.80
C ALA A 246 6.37 43.15 -1.92
N ASN A 247 6.57 43.62 -3.15
CA ASN A 247 7.04 44.97 -3.44
C ASN A 247 5.87 45.95 -3.37
N GLY A 248 6.13 47.18 -2.91
CA GLY A 248 5.13 48.26 -2.89
C GLY A 248 4.18 48.23 -1.71
N LEU A 249 4.48 47.47 -0.66
CA LEU A 249 3.75 47.57 0.62
C LEU A 249 4.03 48.95 1.23
N SER A 250 2.99 49.58 1.77
CA SER A 250 3.06 50.83 2.51
C SER A 250 1.97 50.82 3.57
N ASP A 251 2.26 50.09 4.63
CA ASP A 251 1.28 49.69 5.64
C ASP A 251 1.72 50.12 7.04
N GLN A 252 0.72 50.34 7.89
CA GLN A 252 0.93 50.76 9.26
C GLN A 252 1.14 49.52 10.15
N LEU A 253 2.24 49.52 10.89
CA LEU A 253 2.58 48.49 11.85
C LEU A 253 2.19 48.93 13.26
N THR A 254 1.71 48.00 14.07
CA THR A 254 1.44 48.24 15.50
C THR A 254 1.98 47.09 16.35
N GLY A 255 2.49 47.39 17.53
CA GLY A 255 3.05 46.36 18.38
C GLY A 255 3.67 46.87 19.66
N THR A 256 4.53 46.05 20.25
CA THR A 256 5.12 46.31 21.55
C THR A 256 6.62 46.02 21.55
N ALA A 257 7.34 46.75 22.40
CA ALA A 257 8.75 46.51 22.66
C ALA A 257 8.89 45.80 24.01
N THR A 258 9.57 44.66 24.00
CA THR A 258 9.94 43.93 25.22
C THR A 258 11.45 43.99 25.38
N GLN A 259 11.91 44.42 26.55
CA GLN A 259 13.33 44.47 26.87
C GLN A 259 13.70 43.30 27.78
N SER A 260 14.69 42.51 27.38
CA SER A 260 15.21 41.39 28.16
C SER A 260 16.74 41.53 28.28
N GLY A 261 17.20 42.08 29.40
CA GLY A 261 18.62 42.34 29.64
C GLY A 261 19.21 43.33 28.61
N GLN A 262 20.19 42.87 27.84
CA GLN A 262 20.82 43.65 26.77
C GLN A 262 20.08 43.58 25.43
N LEU A 263 19.04 42.76 25.29
CA LEU A 263 18.30 42.60 24.03
C LEU A 263 16.97 43.38 24.08
N LEU A 264 16.75 44.22 23.07
CA LEU A 264 15.46 44.84 22.78
C LEU A 264 14.78 44.05 21.66
N ARG A 265 13.58 43.52 21.93
CA ARG A 265 12.75 42.85 20.93
C ARG A 265 11.49 43.67 20.67
N VAL A 266 11.32 44.15 19.45
CA VAL A 266 10.11 44.83 18.99
C VAL A 266 9.30 43.85 18.16
N SER A 267 8.06 43.59 18.55
CA SER A 267 7.15 42.67 17.88
C SER A 267 5.97 43.47 17.34
N LEU A 268 5.84 43.50 16.01
CA LEU A 268 4.87 44.29 15.28
C LEU A 268 3.96 43.37 14.45
N THR A 269 2.72 43.80 14.28
CA THR A 269 1.72 43.19 13.39
C THR A 269 1.27 44.24 12.40
N ASP A 270 1.04 43.82 11.17
CA ASP A 270 0.53 44.70 10.13
C ASP A 270 -0.96 45.04 10.33
N GLY A 271 -1.32 46.28 10.06
CA GLY A 271 -2.68 46.80 10.25
C GLY A 271 -3.67 46.38 9.16
N ARG A 272 -3.19 45.94 8.00
CA ARG A 272 -4.02 45.42 6.89
C ARG A 272 -4.00 43.90 6.81
N ASP A 273 -2.89 43.26 7.16
CA ASP A 273 -2.72 41.82 7.20
C ASP A 273 -2.29 41.31 8.58
N ALA A 274 -3.25 40.78 9.34
CA ALA A 274 -2.99 40.22 10.66
C ALA A 274 -2.06 38.98 10.66
N ASN A 275 -1.81 38.38 9.49
CA ASN A 275 -0.90 37.25 9.35
C ASN A 275 0.56 37.68 9.18
N LEU A 276 0.80 38.93 8.80
CA LEU A 276 2.13 39.49 8.62
C LEU A 276 2.69 40.01 9.95
N ARG A 277 3.72 39.33 10.45
CA ARG A 277 4.40 39.63 11.71
C ARG A 277 5.84 40.04 11.45
N VAL A 278 6.26 41.09 12.13
CA VAL A 278 7.60 41.67 12.00
C VAL A 278 8.24 41.69 13.37
N VAL A 279 9.39 41.02 13.51
CA VAL A 279 10.15 40.95 14.76
C VAL A 279 11.52 41.53 14.53
N ILE A 280 11.86 42.56 15.31
CA ILE A 280 13.16 43.23 15.27
C ILE A 280 13.87 42.96 16.59
N SER A 281 15.07 42.39 16.54
CA SER A 281 15.88 42.05 17.71
C SER A 281 17.21 42.79 17.66
N VAL A 282 17.45 43.70 18.60
CA VAL A 282 18.62 44.59 18.61
C VAL A 282 19.29 44.55 19.97
N ALA A 283 20.61 44.37 19.99
CA ALA A 283 21.38 44.50 21.23
C ALA A 283 21.49 45.99 21.61
N ARG A 284 21.49 46.30 22.90
CA ARG A 284 21.68 47.69 23.39
C ARG A 284 22.96 48.28 22.79
N GLN A 285 22.85 49.50 22.25
CA GLN A 285 23.93 50.26 21.62
C GLN A 285 24.49 49.64 20.32
N ALA A 286 23.84 48.64 19.73
CA ALA A 286 24.20 48.14 18.41
C ALA A 286 23.55 48.99 17.29
N SER A 287 24.29 49.21 16.21
CA SER A 287 23.81 49.84 14.97
C SER A 287 23.23 48.84 13.97
N SER A 288 23.17 47.56 14.33
CA SER A 288 22.58 46.48 13.54
C SER A 288 21.80 45.51 14.43
N GLY A 289 20.80 44.84 13.86
CA GLY A 289 19.98 43.85 14.54
C GLY A 289 19.41 42.82 13.59
N GLN A 290 18.71 41.83 14.11
CA GLN A 290 18.04 40.81 13.32
C GLN A 290 16.60 41.25 13.02
N LEU A 291 16.22 41.23 11.73
CA LEU A 291 14.86 41.46 11.26
C LEU A 291 14.31 40.13 10.73
N VAL A 292 13.20 39.69 11.34
CA VAL A 292 12.46 38.51 10.91
C VAL A 292 11.05 38.93 10.52
N ILE A 293 10.67 38.66 9.26
CA ILE A 293 9.32 38.87 8.74
C ILE A 293 8.69 37.51 8.47
N THR A 294 7.52 37.28 9.05
CA THR A 294 6.75 36.04 8.91
C THR A 294 5.39 36.38 8.32
N ASP A 295 4.93 35.61 7.34
CA ASP A 295 3.59 35.72 6.76
C ASP A 295 2.90 34.35 6.83
N ALA A 296 1.67 34.32 7.35
CA ALA A 296 0.90 33.10 7.59
C ALA A 296 1.68 31.98 8.33
N GLY A 297 2.63 32.36 9.18
CA GLY A 297 3.49 31.44 9.94
C GLY A 297 4.76 30.97 9.21
N ALA A 298 4.99 31.37 7.96
CA ALA A 298 6.20 31.09 7.20
C ALA A 298 7.17 32.28 7.21
N THR A 299 8.47 32.03 7.45
CA THR A 299 9.49 33.07 7.39
C THR A 299 9.71 33.54 5.94
N VAL A 300 9.36 34.78 5.67
CA VAL A 300 9.51 35.46 4.37
C VAL A 300 10.89 36.13 4.27
N CYS A 301 11.40 36.63 5.41
CA CYS A 301 12.70 37.27 5.49
C CYS A 301 13.33 37.05 6.86
N ASP A 302 14.61 36.67 6.89
CA ASP A 302 15.43 36.61 8.10
C ASP A 302 16.82 37.12 7.74
N VAL A 303 17.08 38.38 8.08
CA VAL A 303 18.28 39.10 7.67
C VAL A 303 18.76 40.05 8.76
N THR A 304 20.03 40.42 8.66
CA THR A 304 20.57 41.52 9.46
C THR A 304 20.08 42.85 8.88
N ALA A 305 19.45 43.67 9.71
CA ALA A 305 19.01 45.02 9.41
C ALA A 305 19.96 46.05 10.03
N ALA A 306 20.18 47.16 9.32
CA ALA A 306 20.78 48.36 9.88
C ALA A 306 19.72 49.09 10.72
N VAL A 307 20.07 49.50 11.93
CA VAL A 307 19.15 50.13 12.88
C VAL A 307 19.70 51.50 13.23
N ALA A 308 19.07 52.55 12.68
CA ALA A 308 19.39 53.95 12.94
C ALA A 308 18.12 54.70 13.34
N GLN A 309 17.77 55.79 12.66
CA GLN A 309 16.44 56.42 12.78
C GLN A 309 15.35 55.51 12.21
N ASP A 310 15.66 54.81 11.11
CA ASP A 310 14.84 53.79 10.48
C ASP A 310 15.54 52.43 10.54
N VAL A 311 14.76 51.36 10.42
CA VAL A 311 15.27 49.99 10.26
C VAL A 311 15.30 49.65 8.78
N GLN A 312 16.49 49.42 8.25
CA GLN A 312 16.70 49.15 6.82
C GLN A 312 17.27 47.76 6.60
N ALA A 313 16.65 47.00 5.70
CA ALA A 313 17.07 45.64 5.38
C ALA A 313 16.84 45.29 3.91
N ARG A 314 17.48 44.22 3.44
CA ARG A 314 17.26 43.65 2.11
C ARG A 314 16.82 42.20 2.22
N CYS A 315 15.58 41.95 1.82
CA CYS A 315 14.95 40.64 1.77
C CYS A 315 14.98 40.13 0.33
N GLY A 316 16.08 39.48 -0.07
CA GLY A 316 16.30 39.08 -1.46
C GLY A 316 16.39 40.30 -2.40
N GLN A 317 15.41 40.46 -3.29
CA GLN A 317 15.31 41.58 -4.24
C GLN A 317 14.45 42.76 -3.72
N THR A 318 14.01 42.70 -2.47
CA THR A 318 13.12 43.69 -1.85
C THR A 318 13.87 44.46 -0.76
N ALA A 319 13.98 45.78 -0.89
CA ALA A 319 14.42 46.66 0.19
C ALA A 319 13.24 46.92 1.12
N VAL A 320 13.50 46.89 2.42
CA VAL A 320 12.53 47.11 3.49
C VAL A 320 13.02 48.28 4.33
N ASP A 321 12.20 49.32 4.42
CA ASP A 321 12.40 50.47 5.29
C ASP A 321 11.26 50.51 6.31
N ILE A 322 11.59 50.51 7.61
CA ILE A 322 10.61 50.58 8.69
C ILE A 322 10.94 51.77 9.58
N THR A 323 10.03 52.74 9.63
CA THR A 323 10.09 53.85 10.56
C THR A 323 9.27 53.49 11.80
N LEU A 324 9.86 53.65 12.99
CA LEU A 324 9.21 53.31 14.27
C LEU A 324 9.07 54.55 15.14
N THR A 325 7.92 54.69 15.79
CA THR A 325 7.62 55.73 16.77
C THR A 325 7.02 55.08 18.01
N GLN A 326 7.62 55.37 19.17
CA GLN A 326 7.08 54.94 20.44
C GLN A 326 6.02 55.94 20.92
N GLN A 327 4.86 55.43 21.31
CA GLN A 327 3.78 56.23 21.85
C GLN A 327 3.91 56.37 23.38
N ALA A 328 3.24 57.38 23.95
CA ALA A 328 3.31 57.68 25.38
C ALA A 328 2.76 56.56 26.28
N ASP A 329 1.93 55.68 25.74
CA ASP A 329 1.37 54.50 26.40
C ASP A 329 2.31 53.27 26.35
N GLY A 330 3.49 53.41 25.75
CA GLY A 330 4.48 52.35 25.60
C GLY A 330 4.25 51.43 24.40
N SER A 331 3.19 51.63 23.61
CA SER A 331 3.01 50.94 22.33
C SER A 331 4.00 51.48 21.28
N ILE A 332 4.30 50.66 20.27
CA ILE A 332 5.09 51.05 19.11
C ILE A 332 4.21 51.04 17.88
N VAL A 333 4.22 52.15 17.17
CA VAL A 333 3.61 52.28 15.85
C VAL A 333 4.71 52.49 14.84
N GLY A 334 4.57 51.91 13.66
CA GLY A 334 5.51 52.12 12.58
C GLY A 334 4.84 52.16 11.23
N GLN A 335 5.64 52.48 10.22
CA GLN A 335 5.26 52.34 8.82
C GLN A 335 6.31 51.47 8.13
N MET A 336 5.86 50.40 7.48
CA MET A 336 6.71 49.56 6.65
C MET A 336 6.52 49.95 5.19
N VAL A 337 7.64 50.19 4.49
CA VAL A 337 7.67 50.41 3.05
C VAL A 337 8.57 49.38 2.39
N THR A 338 8.07 48.70 1.35
CA THR A 338 8.88 47.77 0.56
C THR A 338 9.07 48.27 -0.86
N LYS A 339 10.30 48.19 -1.38
CA LYS A 339 10.64 48.62 -2.74
C LYS A 339 11.46 47.54 -3.44
N ALA A 340 11.18 47.32 -4.73
CA ALA A 340 12.03 46.48 -5.55
C ALA A 340 13.41 47.14 -5.69
N VAL A 341 14.47 46.38 -5.46
CA VAL A 341 15.83 46.81 -5.76
C VAL A 341 16.10 46.40 -7.20
N GLY A 342 16.20 47.37 -8.11
CA GLY A 342 16.62 47.11 -9.49
C GLY A 342 18.06 46.57 -9.51
N LEU A 343 18.38 45.72 -10.50
CA LEU A 343 19.74 45.32 -10.84
C LEU A 343 20.61 46.53 -11.18
#